data_AF-A0ABC8RTV0-F1
#
_entry.id   AF-A0ABC8RTV0-F1
#
_cell.length_a   1.000
_cell.length_b   1.000
_cell.length_c   1.000
_cell.angle_alpha   90.00
_cell.angle_beta   90.00
_cell.angle_gamma   90.00
#
_symmetry.space_group_name_H-M   'P 1'
#
loop_
_entity.id
_entity.type
_entity.pdbx_description
1 polymer ?
#
loop_
_entity_poly.entity_id
_entity_poly.type
_entity_poly.pdbx_seq_one_letter_code
_entity_poly.pdbx_strand_id
1 'polypeptide(L)'
;MLMAWGVRNIALLDSCKVAMSTLLRLPLYCLVDCLNSDFEATAVDKALNRIFPAVEAEDIVMAIWLPGHPVPSQEENSVLEDCRRLQILNDSHNAESRWLPILLCDNANKIIINAALGFDSFLAMCHGVGPLRTTSYFQAEALAATSAEKNRKLPSK
;
A
#
# COMPACT_ATOMS: atom_id res chain seq x y z
N MET A 1 -0.93 -17.17 -4.15
CA MET A 1 -1.82 -16.96 -5.32
C MET A 1 -1.10 -16.24 -6.46
N LEU A 2 -0.43 -15.11 -6.23
CA LEU A 2 0.27 -14.32 -7.27
C LEU A 2 1.24 -15.14 -8.14
N MET A 3 2.09 -15.98 -7.53
CA MET A 3 3.04 -16.82 -8.27
C MET A 3 2.38 -17.79 -9.25
N ALA A 4 1.18 -18.30 -8.93
CA ALA A 4 0.44 -19.20 -9.80
C ALA A 4 -0.11 -18.47 -11.05
N TRP A 5 -0.30 -17.15 -10.96
CA TRP A 5 -0.67 -16.26 -12.06
C TRP A 5 0.54 -15.70 -12.80
N GLY A 6 1.76 -16.17 -12.50
CA GLY A 6 2.97 -15.79 -13.22
C GLY A 6 3.67 -14.54 -12.72
N VAL A 7 3.25 -13.94 -11.59
CA VAL A 7 4.00 -12.85 -10.96
C VAL A 7 5.36 -13.38 -10.50
N ARG A 8 6.43 -12.73 -10.94
CA ARG A 8 7.82 -13.08 -10.60
C ARG A 8 8.47 -12.13 -9.62
N ASN A 9 8.14 -10.85 -9.69
CA ASN A 9 8.82 -9.83 -8.90
C ASN A 9 7.92 -9.42 -7.74
N ILE A 10 8.37 -9.67 -6.51
CA ILE A 10 7.58 -9.46 -5.29
C ILE A 10 8.45 -8.75 -4.26
N ALA A 11 8.15 -7.49 -3.97
CA ALA A 11 8.75 -6.78 -2.85
C ALA A 11 7.88 -6.93 -1.59
N LEU A 12 8.51 -7.25 -0.47
CA LEU A 12 7.89 -7.49 0.82
C LEU A 12 8.38 -6.43 1.79
N LEU A 13 7.46 -5.77 2.50
CA LEU A 13 7.80 -4.73 3.45
C LEU A 13 7.12 -5.01 4.78
N ASP A 14 7.91 -5.31 5.80
CA ASP A 14 7.45 -5.56 7.16
C ASP A 14 8.61 -5.40 8.16
N SER A 15 8.36 -4.87 9.36
CA SER A 15 9.37 -4.73 10.43
C SER A 15 9.21 -5.71 11.60
N CYS A 16 8.13 -6.48 11.61
CA CYS A 16 7.83 -7.45 12.65
C CYS A 16 8.74 -8.67 12.53
N LYS A 17 8.90 -9.35 13.68
CA LYS A 17 9.58 -10.64 13.77
C LYS A 17 8.55 -11.76 13.80
N VAL A 18 8.90 -12.89 13.20
CA VAL A 18 8.04 -14.08 13.21
C VAL A 18 7.79 -14.53 14.65
N ALA A 19 6.52 -14.50 15.07
CA ALA A 19 6.09 -14.94 16.39
C ALA A 19 5.44 -16.34 16.36
N MET A 20 5.47 -17.05 17.48
CA MET A 20 4.82 -18.37 17.57
C MET A 20 3.32 -18.34 17.23
N SER A 21 2.64 -17.23 17.53
CA SER A 21 1.22 -17.05 17.24
C SER A 21 0.90 -16.95 15.74
N THR A 22 1.88 -16.55 14.91
CA THR A 22 1.69 -16.38 13.47
C THR A 22 1.86 -17.70 12.71
N LEU A 23 2.61 -18.67 13.25
CA LEU A 23 2.87 -19.98 12.62
C LEU A 23 1.59 -20.76 12.26
N LEU A 24 0.52 -20.61 13.06
CA LEU A 24 -0.75 -21.30 12.82
C LEU A 24 -1.66 -20.56 11.83
N ARG A 25 -1.36 -19.30 11.54
CA ARG A 25 -2.23 -18.39 10.77
C ARG A 25 -1.64 -18.03 9.40
N LEU A 26 -0.32 -18.03 9.28
CA LEU A 26 0.41 -17.61 8.09
C LEU A 26 1.22 -18.78 7.53
N PRO A 27 0.90 -19.25 6.30
CA PRO A 27 1.40 -20.51 5.78
C PRO A 27 2.87 -20.49 5.32
N LEU A 28 3.50 -19.31 5.25
CA LEU A 28 4.86 -19.16 4.76
C LEU A 28 5.92 -19.26 5.86
N TYR A 29 5.52 -19.22 7.13
CA TYR A 29 6.43 -19.27 8.26
C TYR A 29 6.65 -20.69 8.77
N CYS A 30 7.89 -20.99 9.14
CA CYS A 30 8.30 -22.22 9.77
C CYS A 30 8.76 -21.97 11.21
N LEU A 31 8.76 -23.01 12.05
CA LEU A 31 9.23 -22.93 13.43
C LEU A 31 10.66 -22.37 13.54
N VAL A 32 11.52 -22.71 12.58
CA VAL A 32 12.91 -22.26 12.52
C VAL A 32 13.03 -20.73 12.37
N ASP A 33 12.13 -20.11 11.61
CA ASP A 33 12.15 -18.65 11.39
C ASP A 33 11.83 -17.91 12.69
N CYS A 34 10.91 -18.46 13.48
CA CYS A 34 10.58 -17.95 14.81
C CYS A 34 11.74 -18.14 15.80
N LEU A 35 12.37 -19.32 15.82
CA LEU A 35 13.50 -19.61 16.73
C LEU A 35 14.71 -18.73 16.42
N ASN A 36 14.94 -18.41 15.15
CA ASN A 36 16.01 -17.52 14.71
C ASN A 36 15.68 -16.03 14.92
N SER A 37 14.46 -15.70 15.33
CA SER A 37 13.98 -14.32 15.43
C SER A 37 14.10 -13.57 14.09
N ASP A 38 13.86 -14.27 12.98
CA ASP A 38 13.88 -13.69 11.64
C ASP A 38 12.77 -12.64 11.50
N PHE A 39 13.03 -11.61 10.69
CA PHE A 39 12.01 -10.67 10.27
C PHE A 39 10.99 -11.37 9.36
N GLU A 40 9.73 -10.96 9.45
CA GLU A 40 8.64 -11.52 8.67
C GLU A 40 8.90 -11.40 7.16
N ALA A 41 9.34 -10.22 6.69
CA ALA A 41 9.68 -10.00 5.28
C ALA A 41 10.78 -10.98 4.79
N THR A 42 11.85 -11.13 5.56
CA THR A 42 12.96 -12.05 5.25
C THR A 42 12.54 -13.51 5.27
N ALA A 43 11.67 -13.91 6.20
CA ALA A 43 11.14 -15.27 6.28
C ALA A 43 10.25 -15.59 5.06
N VAL A 44 9.42 -14.63 4.62
CA VAL A 44 8.61 -14.80 3.40
C VAL A 44 9.51 -14.93 2.17
N ASP A 45 10.54 -14.09 2.00
CA ASP A 45 11.48 -14.19 0.88
C ASP A 45 12.13 -15.60 0.79
N LYS A 46 12.69 -16.09 1.90
CA LYS A 46 13.23 -17.46 2.00
C LYS A 46 12.20 -18.52 1.59
N ALA A 47 10.95 -18.36 2.04
CA ALA A 47 9.88 -19.31 1.73
C ALA A 47 9.48 -19.26 0.24
N LEU A 48 9.38 -18.06 -0.36
CA LEU A 48 9.08 -17.88 -1.77
C LEU A 48 10.17 -18.51 -2.65
N ASN A 49 11.45 -18.23 -2.35
CA ASN A 49 12.59 -18.81 -3.05
C ASN A 49 12.63 -20.34 -2.92
N ARG A 50 12.24 -20.89 -1.76
CA ARG A 50 12.12 -22.34 -1.58
C ARG A 50 11.00 -22.95 -2.42
N ILE A 51 9.87 -22.27 -2.54
CA ILE A 51 8.69 -22.77 -3.28
C ILE A 51 8.91 -22.67 -4.79
N PHE A 52 9.42 -21.54 -5.27
CA PHE A 52 9.62 -21.29 -6.69
C PHE A 52 10.86 -20.40 -6.90
N PRO A 53 12.05 -21.00 -7.15
CA PRO A 53 13.32 -20.27 -7.20
C PRO A 53 13.46 -19.22 -8.32
N ALA A 54 12.55 -19.18 -9.29
CA ALA A 54 12.55 -18.17 -10.35
C ALA A 54 11.67 -16.95 -10.03
N VAL A 55 11.22 -16.80 -8.78
CA VAL A 55 10.69 -15.55 -8.25
C VAL A 55 11.85 -14.68 -7.80
N GLU A 56 11.81 -13.41 -8.16
CA GLU A 56 12.69 -12.36 -7.67
C GLU A 56 11.96 -11.66 -6.51
N ALA A 57 12.20 -12.15 -5.30
CA ALA A 57 11.66 -11.54 -4.09
C ALA A 57 12.70 -10.61 -3.44
N GLU A 58 12.23 -9.47 -2.94
CA GLU A 58 13.03 -8.48 -2.21
C GLU A 58 12.40 -8.26 -0.84
N ASP A 59 13.18 -8.39 0.24
CA ASP A 59 12.73 -8.13 1.61
C ASP A 59 13.21 -6.77 2.12
N ILE A 60 12.25 -5.95 2.56
CA ILE A 60 12.49 -4.59 3.04
C ILE A 60 12.03 -4.52 4.50
N VAL A 61 12.99 -4.63 5.42
CA VAL A 61 12.72 -4.51 6.85
C VAL A 61 12.59 -3.03 7.21
N MET A 62 11.35 -2.58 7.41
CA MET A 62 11.03 -1.18 7.67
C MET A 62 9.67 -1.03 8.33
N ALA A 63 9.56 -0.11 9.29
CA ALA A 63 8.30 0.20 9.93
C ALA A 63 7.52 1.28 9.14
N ILE A 64 6.20 1.11 9.04
CA ILE A 64 5.31 2.18 8.57
C ILE A 64 4.63 2.81 9.80
N TRP A 65 5.03 4.04 10.12
CA TRP A 65 4.56 4.75 11.31
C TRP A 65 3.10 5.22 11.19
N LEU A 66 2.38 5.11 12.31
CA LEU A 66 0.95 5.42 12.50
C LEU A 66 0.72 6.90 12.85
N PRO A 67 -0.23 7.58 12.18
CA PRO A 67 -0.52 8.99 12.48
C PRO A 67 -1.02 9.13 13.90
N GLY A 68 -0.57 10.20 14.56
CA GLY A 68 -0.99 10.53 15.92
C GLY A 68 -0.32 9.69 17.00
N HIS A 69 0.63 8.82 16.66
CA HIS A 69 1.49 8.17 17.66
C HIS A 69 2.69 9.09 17.98
N PRO A 70 2.98 9.36 19.26
CA PRO A 70 4.12 10.18 19.62
C PRO A 70 5.42 9.45 19.24
N VAL A 71 6.27 10.14 18.48
CA VAL A 71 7.62 9.66 18.15
C VAL A 71 8.58 10.20 19.20
N PRO A 72 9.35 9.35 19.90
CA PRO A 72 10.39 9.80 20.81
C PRO A 72 11.44 10.62 20.04
N SER A 73 11.96 11.69 20.64
CA SER A 73 12.93 12.58 19.96
C SER A 73 14.22 11.87 19.52
N GLN A 74 14.53 10.71 20.10
CA GLN A 74 15.66 9.87 19.72
C GLN A 74 15.43 9.11 18.40
N GLU A 75 14.17 8.89 18.02
CA GLU A 75 13.77 8.08 16.86
C GLU A 75 13.32 8.94 15.67
N GLU A 76 13.09 10.25 15.86
CA GLU A 76 12.61 11.17 14.82
C GLU A 76 13.41 11.07 13.50
N ASN A 77 14.74 11.02 13.58
CA ASN A 77 15.58 10.90 12.39
C ASN A 77 15.38 9.57 11.65
N SER A 78 15.22 8.47 12.39
CA SER A 78 14.95 7.14 11.82
C SER A 78 13.58 7.10 11.14
N VAL A 79 12.56 7.68 11.77
CA VAL A 79 11.21 7.79 11.20
C VAL A 79 11.22 8.57 9.89
N LEU A 80 11.96 9.68 9.84
CA LEU A 80 12.12 10.49 8.63
C LEU A 80 12.86 9.72 7.53
N GLU A 81 13.87 8.93 7.88
CA GLU A 81 14.61 8.09 6.93
C GLU A 81 13.74 6.97 6.36
N ASP A 82 12.95 6.29 7.21
CA ASP A 82 11.97 5.29 6.78
C ASP A 82 10.93 5.92 5.85
N CYS A 83 10.40 7.10 6.20
CA CYS A 83 9.48 7.85 5.34
C CYS A 83 10.11 8.18 3.97
N ARG A 84 11.39 8.60 3.95
CA ARG A 84 12.11 8.85 2.69
C ARG A 84 12.31 7.58 1.88
N ARG A 85 12.62 6.46 2.52
CA ARG A 85 12.83 5.19 1.83
C ARG A 85 11.51 4.62 1.29
N LEU A 86 10.39 4.76 2.02
CA LEU A 86 9.04 4.51 1.49
C LEU A 86 8.72 5.40 0.28
N GLN A 87 9.11 6.67 0.33
CA GLN A 87 8.94 7.59 -0.79
C GLN A 87 9.81 7.20 -1.98
N ILE A 88 11.03 6.73 -1.80
CA ILE A 88 11.89 6.27 -2.91
C ILE A 88 11.31 5.00 -3.54
N LEU A 89 10.74 4.09 -2.74
CA LEU A 89 10.02 2.93 -3.26
C LEU A 89 8.77 3.34 -4.06
N ASN A 90 8.25 4.56 -3.85
CA ASN A 90 6.96 4.97 -4.39
C ASN A 90 6.94 6.19 -5.34
N ASP A 91 7.95 7.04 -5.31
CA ASP A 91 8.10 8.37 -5.93
C ASP A 91 7.05 9.45 -5.56
N SER A 92 7.36 10.14 -4.44
CA SER A 92 6.99 11.52 -3.99
C SER A 92 5.85 11.75 -2.95
N HIS A 93 6.30 12.28 -1.80
CA HIS A 93 5.79 13.08 -0.66
C HIS A 93 4.47 12.83 0.13
N ASN A 94 4.69 12.31 1.37
CA ASN A 94 3.98 12.43 2.68
C ASN A 94 2.50 11.98 2.78
N ALA A 95 1.92 11.34 3.82
CA ALA A 95 2.32 10.92 5.17
C ALA A 95 1.49 9.66 5.64
N GLU A 96 1.88 8.99 6.73
CA GLU A 96 1.23 8.04 7.69
C GLU A 96 0.33 6.78 7.33
N SER A 97 0.90 5.59 7.53
CA SER A 97 0.37 4.24 7.92
C SER A 97 -0.62 3.38 7.14
N ARG A 98 -1.74 3.91 6.64
CA ARG A 98 -2.64 3.17 5.72
C ARG A 98 -3.05 4.06 4.58
N TRP A 99 -3.27 5.33 4.89
CA TRP A 99 -3.37 6.36 3.88
C TRP A 99 -2.00 6.66 3.26
N LEU A 100 -0.86 6.52 3.97
CA LEU A 100 0.46 6.77 3.34
C LEU A 100 0.71 5.91 2.11
N PRO A 101 0.62 4.57 2.19
CA PRO A 101 0.94 3.76 1.03
C PRO A 101 -0.10 3.98 -0.07
N ILE A 102 -1.39 4.15 0.29
CA ILE A 102 -2.46 4.44 -0.65
C ILE A 102 -2.24 5.79 -1.36
N LEU A 103 -1.97 6.86 -0.61
CA LEU A 103 -1.79 8.22 -1.11
C LEU A 103 -0.54 8.34 -1.96
N LEU A 104 0.60 7.81 -1.49
CA LEU A 104 1.84 7.83 -2.26
C LEU A 104 1.67 7.04 -3.57
N CYS A 105 1.00 5.88 -3.53
CA CYS A 105 0.77 5.10 -4.74
C CYS A 105 -0.23 5.79 -5.69
N ASP A 106 -1.27 6.45 -5.17
CA ASP A 106 -2.23 7.20 -5.96
C ASP A 106 -1.57 8.40 -6.64
N ASN A 107 -0.73 9.15 -5.90
CA ASN A 107 0.10 10.23 -6.45
C ASN A 107 1.07 9.72 -7.53
N ALA A 108 1.62 8.53 -7.34
CA ALA A 108 2.47 7.85 -8.32
C ALA A 108 1.71 7.16 -9.47
N ASN A 109 0.37 7.30 -9.54
CA ASN A 109 -0.50 6.63 -10.52
C ASN A 109 -0.36 5.10 -10.54
N LYS A 110 -0.12 4.48 -9.38
CA LYS A 110 -0.05 3.02 -9.21
C LYS A 110 -1.39 2.46 -8.75
N ILE A 111 -1.70 1.24 -9.19
CA ILE A 111 -2.87 0.48 -8.73
C ILE A 111 -2.59 -0.03 -7.32
N ILE A 112 -3.54 0.18 -6.40
CA ILE A 112 -3.46 -0.32 -5.03
C ILE A 112 -4.62 -1.27 -4.79
N ILE A 113 -4.31 -2.47 -4.29
CA ILE A 113 -5.33 -3.39 -3.77
C ILE A 113 -5.20 -3.37 -2.25
N ASN A 114 -6.20 -2.80 -1.58
CA ASN A 114 -6.30 -2.78 -0.13
C ASN A 114 -7.17 -3.95 0.33
N ALA A 115 -6.70 -4.71 1.31
CA ALA A 115 -7.45 -5.80 1.92
C ALA A 115 -7.43 -5.64 3.45
N ALA A 116 -8.60 -5.74 4.08
CA ALA A 116 -8.76 -5.67 5.53
C ALA A 116 -9.64 -6.81 6.03
N LEU A 117 -9.33 -7.31 7.22
CA LEU A 117 -10.05 -8.40 7.88
C LEU A 117 -10.65 -7.90 9.20
N GLY A 118 -11.95 -8.11 9.38
CA GLY A 118 -12.67 -7.99 10.65
C GLY A 118 -12.77 -9.33 11.37
N PHE A 119 -13.59 -9.42 12.40
CA PHE A 119 -13.76 -10.68 13.16
C PHE A 119 -14.40 -11.79 12.30
N ASP A 120 -15.47 -11.47 11.59
CA ASP A 120 -16.29 -12.38 10.77
C ASP A 120 -16.53 -11.84 9.34
N SER A 121 -15.83 -10.77 8.97
CA SER A 121 -16.04 -10.03 7.73
C SER A 121 -14.70 -9.60 7.11
N PHE A 122 -14.70 -9.31 5.81
CA PHE A 122 -13.52 -8.80 5.10
C PHE A 122 -13.91 -7.70 4.12
N LEU A 123 -12.94 -6.85 3.77
CA LEU A 123 -13.04 -5.78 2.78
C LEU A 123 -11.88 -5.90 1.80
N ALA A 124 -12.17 -5.90 0.51
CA ALA A 124 -11.17 -5.78 -0.55
C ALA A 124 -11.57 -4.63 -1.47
N MET A 125 -10.67 -3.67 -1.68
CA MET A 125 -10.91 -2.48 -2.49
C MET A 125 -9.71 -2.21 -3.40
N CYS A 126 -9.99 -1.64 -4.57
CA CYS A 126 -8.97 -1.17 -5.49
C CYS A 126 -8.98 0.37 -5.51
N HIS A 127 -7.82 1.00 -5.36
CA HIS A 127 -7.60 2.44 -5.51
C HIS A 127 -6.60 2.70 -6.66
N GLY A 128 -6.57 3.92 -7.17
CA GLY A 128 -5.74 4.33 -8.30
C GLY A 128 -6.46 4.32 -9.65
N VAL A 129 -5.70 4.55 -10.72
CA VAL A 129 -6.23 4.86 -12.05
C VAL A 129 -6.96 3.65 -12.66
N GLY A 130 -8.30 3.70 -12.68
CA GLY A 130 -9.09 2.89 -13.59
C GLY A 130 -8.77 3.25 -15.06
N PRO A 131 -9.20 2.44 -16.06
CA PRO A 131 -8.87 2.63 -17.48
C PRO A 131 -9.41 3.92 -18.13
N LEU A 132 -9.90 4.87 -17.35
CA LEU A 132 -10.38 6.17 -17.80
C LEU A 132 -9.86 7.22 -16.83
N ARG A 133 -8.96 8.07 -17.33
CA ARG A 133 -8.99 9.47 -16.92
C ARG A 133 -10.41 9.97 -17.23
N THR A 134 -11.27 9.98 -16.22
CA THR A 134 -12.54 10.70 -16.19
C THR A 134 -12.31 12.22 -16.15
N THR A 135 -11.25 12.70 -16.80
CA THR A 135 -11.07 14.13 -17.08
C THR A 135 -12.05 14.61 -18.13
N SER A 136 -12.74 13.71 -18.87
CA SER A 136 -13.81 14.10 -19.79
C SER A 136 -15.19 14.22 -19.16
N TYR A 137 -15.49 13.54 -18.05
CA TYR A 137 -16.83 13.59 -17.44
C TYR A 137 -16.98 14.75 -16.45
N PHE A 138 -16.00 14.99 -15.57
CA PHE A 138 -16.05 16.15 -14.67
C PHE A 138 -15.85 17.49 -15.39
N GLN A 139 -15.05 17.53 -16.46
CA GLN A 139 -14.99 18.74 -17.31
C GLN A 139 -16.29 18.91 -18.12
N ALA A 140 -16.88 17.84 -18.67
CA ALA A 140 -18.15 17.95 -19.38
C ALA A 140 -19.29 18.39 -18.47
N GLU A 141 -19.35 17.92 -17.23
CA GLU A 141 -20.39 18.29 -16.27
C GLU A 141 -20.18 19.70 -15.71
N ALA A 142 -18.93 20.12 -15.44
CA ALA A 142 -18.61 21.49 -15.06
C ALA A 142 -18.83 22.50 -16.19
N LEU A 143 -18.52 22.14 -17.45
CA LEU A 143 -18.80 22.96 -18.63
C LEU A 143 -20.31 23.01 -18.97
N ALA A 144 -21.04 21.92 -18.75
CA ALA A 144 -22.49 21.88 -18.90
C ALA A 144 -23.21 22.72 -17.82
N ALA A 145 -22.75 22.65 -16.57
CA ALA A 145 -23.28 23.44 -15.46
C ALA A 145 -23.04 24.95 -15.67
N THR A 146 -21.83 25.33 -16.09
CA THR A 146 -21.49 26.74 -16.38
C THR A 146 -22.20 27.29 -17.63
N SER A 147 -22.49 26.45 -18.63
CA SER A 147 -23.29 26.84 -19.80
C SER A 147 -24.78 27.00 -19.48
N ALA A 148 -25.33 26.17 -18.58
CA ALA A 148 -26.72 26.25 -18.12
C ALA A 148 -26.99 27.53 -17.29
N GLU A 149 -26.01 27.98 -16.52
CA GLU A 149 -26.09 29.22 -15.72
C GLU A 149 -26.14 30.48 -16.60
N LYS A 150 -25.38 30.49 -17.71
CA LYS A 150 -25.30 31.64 -18.64
C LYS A 150 -26.59 31.86 -19.45
N ASN A 151 -27.42 30.82 -19.61
CA ASN A 151 -28.68 30.87 -20.35
C ASN A 151 -29.92 31.20 -19.49
N ARG A 152 -29.77 31.39 -18.17
CA ARG A 152 -30.84 31.96 -17.33
C ARG A 152 -30.71 33.49 -17.26
N LYS A 153 -30.93 34.18 -18.37
CA LYS A 153 -31.37 35.58 -18.31
C LYS A 153 -32.88 35.59 -18.18
N LEU A 154 -33.40 36.13 -17.07
CA LEU A 154 -34.83 36.31 -16.86
C LEU A 154 -35.43 37.18 -17.99
N PRO A 155 -36.61 36.85 -18.53
CA PRO A 155 -37.32 37.76 -19.41
C PRO A 155 -37.75 39.00 -18.61
N SER A 156 -37.32 40.18 -19.08
CA SER A 156 -37.74 41.47 -18.54
C SER A 156 -39.25 41.67 -18.70
N LYS A 157 -39.92 42.02 -17.62
CA LYS A 157 -41.19 42.76 -17.64
C LYS A 157 -41.08 43.93 -16.69
#